data_AF-A0A150PBE8-F1
#
_entry.id   AF-A0A150PBE8-F1
#
_cell.length_a   1.000
_cell.length_b   1.000
_cell.length_c   1.000
_cell.angle_alpha   90.00
_cell.angle_beta   90.00
_cell.angle_gamma   90.00
#
_symmetry.space_group_name_H-M   'P 1'
#
loop_
_entity.id
_entity.type
_entity.pdbx_description
1 polymer ?
#
loop_
_entity_poly.entity_id
_entity_poly.type
_entity_poly.pdbx_seq_one_letter_code
_entity_poly.pdbx_strand_id
1 'polypeptide(L)'
;MSVNIRASWFLSMMALSTLVACGGSDDPPSSDGTGSSMNQGGDGGSGAGEPAGACGELAACGGDPTGSWTIEESCLDLSFDIPPSGDCVPVSDISGIEINGGFEFDADETYTATLTVGGTIVVTFPAPCLSGEDMALACADLGERLSENEAGGIESVECALVGDGCACTMATREVTSATAGAWSASGTALMTVSEDGEASEGAPFCVDGSTLTMSLPSGEGD
;
A
#
# COMPACT_ATOMS: atom_id res chain seq x y z
N MET A 1 -11.30 17.79 -14.22
CA MET A 1 -10.83 16.52 -14.80
C MET A 1 -10.74 15.56 -13.63
N SER A 2 -11.17 14.33 -13.85
CA SER A 2 -11.73 13.45 -12.84
C SER A 2 -11.07 12.08 -13.04
N VAL A 3 -10.30 11.62 -12.05
CA VAL A 3 -9.36 10.49 -12.15
C VAL A 3 -9.54 9.44 -11.04
N ASN A 4 -9.71 8.18 -11.41
CA ASN A 4 -9.69 7.06 -10.47
C ASN A 4 -8.28 6.46 -10.39
N ILE A 5 -7.57 6.72 -9.28
CA ILE A 5 -6.19 6.27 -9.08
C ILE A 5 -6.17 5.16 -8.03
N ARG A 6 -5.93 3.92 -8.47
CA ARG A 6 -5.85 2.75 -7.60
C ARG A 6 -4.45 2.62 -7.02
N ALA A 7 -4.26 3.09 -5.81
CA ALA A 7 -2.99 2.97 -5.12
C ALA A 7 -3.12 1.97 -3.96
N SER A 8 -2.43 0.84 -4.04
CA SER A 8 -2.24 -0.07 -2.90
C SER A 8 -1.02 0.41 -2.13
N TRP A 9 -1.25 1.09 -1.01
CA TRP A 9 -0.19 1.49 -0.10
C TRP A 9 -0.05 0.45 0.99
N PHE A 10 1.18 0.10 1.36
CA PHE A 10 1.50 -0.28 2.73
C PHE A 10 2.09 0.95 3.37
N LEU A 11 1.44 1.52 4.38
CA LEU A 11 2.15 2.38 5.32
C LEU A 11 3.05 1.46 6.15
N SER A 12 4.20 1.09 5.58
CA SER A 12 5.34 0.79 6.45
C SER A 12 5.63 2.10 7.14
N MET A 13 5.15 2.24 8.38
CA MET A 13 5.73 3.19 9.33
C MET A 13 7.19 2.79 9.49
N MET A 14 8.02 3.19 8.53
CA MET A 14 9.45 3.14 8.67
C MET A 14 9.75 4.04 9.85
N ALA A 15 9.95 3.38 10.99
CA ALA A 15 10.89 3.83 11.99
C ALA A 15 12.06 4.45 11.23
N LEU A 16 12.28 5.74 11.49
CA LEU A 16 13.40 6.53 11.02
C LEU A 16 14.70 5.85 11.48
N SER A 17 15.09 4.78 10.78
CA SER A 17 16.30 4.02 11.05
C SER A 17 17.41 4.75 10.32
N THR A 18 18.25 5.43 11.08
CA THR A 18 19.49 6.01 10.59
C THR A 18 20.33 4.93 9.90
N LEU A 19 20.35 4.94 8.56
CA LEU A 19 21.23 4.11 7.76
C LEU A 19 22.68 4.58 7.93
N VAL A 20 23.49 3.76 8.61
CA VAL A 20 24.94 3.80 8.53
C VAL A 20 25.33 3.06 7.26
N ALA A 21 25.76 3.81 6.26
CA ALA A 21 26.38 3.28 5.04
C ALA A 21 27.72 2.61 5.38
N CYS A 22 27.87 1.34 5.00
CA CYS A 22 29.15 0.66 4.86
C CYS A 22 29.24 0.10 3.44
N GLY A 23 30.35 0.39 2.77
CA GLY A 23 30.48 0.29 1.32
C GLY A 23 30.81 -1.10 0.77
N GLY A 24 30.51 -1.23 -0.53
CA GLY A 24 31.46 -1.59 -1.59
C GLY A 24 31.80 -3.07 -1.78
N SER A 25 31.58 -3.58 -3.00
CA SER A 25 32.61 -4.12 -3.90
C SER A 25 31.98 -4.51 -5.24
N ASP A 26 32.61 -4.05 -6.33
CA ASP A 26 32.32 -4.33 -7.72
C ASP A 26 32.63 -5.79 -8.11
N ASP A 27 31.69 -6.48 -8.77
CA ASP A 27 31.94 -7.71 -9.53
C ASP A 27 31.30 -7.62 -10.94
N PRO A 28 32.03 -7.93 -12.03
CA PRO A 28 31.51 -7.88 -13.40
C PRO A 28 30.74 -9.15 -13.82
N PRO A 29 29.82 -9.06 -14.81
CA PRO A 29 28.98 -10.19 -15.21
C PRO A 29 29.74 -11.21 -16.09
N SER A 30 29.67 -12.48 -15.68
CA SER A 30 30.01 -13.63 -16.51
C SER A 30 28.77 -14.08 -17.29
N SER A 31 28.91 -14.26 -18.59
CA SER A 31 27.88 -14.76 -19.51
C SER A 31 28.23 -16.19 -19.91
N ASP A 32 27.35 -17.16 -19.66
CA ASP A 32 27.28 -18.43 -20.42
C ASP A 32 26.11 -19.35 -19.99
N GLY A 33 25.50 -20.03 -20.98
CA GLY A 33 24.61 -21.20 -20.84
C GLY A 33 23.12 -20.93 -21.13
N THR A 34 22.62 -21.03 -22.36
CA THR A 34 22.30 -22.24 -23.16
C THR A 34 21.47 -23.32 -22.44
N GLY A 35 20.15 -23.31 -22.71
CA GLY A 35 19.36 -24.50 -23.05
C GLY A 35 18.59 -25.23 -21.93
N SER A 36 17.26 -25.21 -22.00
CA SER A 36 16.44 -26.42 -22.28
C SER A 36 14.93 -26.13 -22.17
N SER A 37 14.19 -26.63 -23.16
CA SER A 37 12.73 -26.65 -23.21
C SER A 37 12.14 -27.59 -22.16
N MET A 38 11.08 -27.17 -21.47
CA MET A 38 10.11 -28.09 -20.88
C MET A 38 8.69 -27.59 -21.12
N ASN A 39 7.97 -28.32 -21.97
CA ASN A 39 6.51 -28.36 -22.00
C ASN A 39 6.01 -28.83 -20.63
N GLN A 40 5.16 -28.05 -19.98
CA GLN A 40 4.21 -28.56 -18.98
C GLN A 40 2.83 -28.00 -19.29
N GLY A 41 1.98 -28.86 -19.86
CA GLY A 41 0.53 -28.68 -19.82
C GLY A 41 0.07 -28.99 -18.40
N GLY A 42 -0.60 -28.03 -17.78
CA GLY A 42 -1.21 -28.16 -16.46
C GLY A 42 -2.70 -27.84 -16.55
N ASP A 43 -3.49 -28.81 -16.13
CA ASP A 43 -4.94 -28.83 -16.12
C ASP A 43 -5.57 -27.71 -15.26
N GLY A 44 -6.72 -27.21 -15.74
CA GLY A 44 -7.52 -26.18 -15.10
C GLY A 44 -8.01 -26.57 -13.70
N GLY A 45 -7.38 -25.99 -12.68
CA GLY A 45 -7.92 -25.93 -11.33
C GLY A 45 -8.92 -24.79 -11.22
N SER A 46 -10.18 -25.12 -10.95
CA SER A 46 -11.16 -24.15 -10.45
C SER A 46 -10.79 -23.79 -9.01
N GLY A 47 -9.89 -22.83 -8.87
CA GLY A 47 -9.57 -22.21 -7.58
C GLY A 47 -10.81 -21.54 -7.03
N ALA A 48 -11.19 -21.92 -5.81
CA ALA A 48 -12.21 -21.21 -5.05
C ALA A 48 -11.76 -19.75 -4.94
N GLY A 49 -12.57 -18.83 -5.46
CA GLY A 49 -12.26 -17.42 -5.53
C GLY A 49 -11.83 -16.91 -4.16
N GLU A 50 -10.53 -16.59 -4.05
CA GLU A 50 -10.07 -15.65 -3.05
C GLU A 50 -10.93 -14.38 -3.18
N PRO A 51 -11.31 -13.75 -2.05
CA PRO A 51 -12.01 -12.48 -2.12
C PRO A 51 -11.12 -11.55 -2.94
N ALA A 52 -11.54 -11.23 -4.17
CA ALA A 52 -10.91 -10.17 -4.92
C ALA A 52 -10.88 -8.97 -3.98
N GLY A 53 -9.68 -8.42 -3.74
CA GLY A 53 -9.54 -7.19 -2.98
C GLY A 53 -10.52 -6.14 -3.50
N ALA A 54 -10.81 -5.11 -2.71
CA ALA A 54 -11.79 -4.08 -3.07
C ALA A 54 -11.56 -3.48 -4.48
N CYS A 55 -10.34 -3.65 -5.00
CA CYS A 55 -9.88 -3.29 -6.32
C CYS A 55 -9.88 -4.51 -7.23
N GLY A 56 -10.87 -4.60 -8.13
CA GLY A 56 -10.83 -5.59 -9.20
C GLY A 56 -9.55 -5.48 -10.05
N GLU A 57 -9.23 -6.53 -10.81
CA GLU A 57 -8.05 -6.53 -11.69
C GLU A 57 -8.05 -5.33 -12.65
N LEU A 58 -6.92 -4.63 -12.75
CA LEU A 58 -6.77 -3.48 -13.64
C LEU A 58 -6.50 -3.97 -15.07
N ALA A 59 -7.39 -3.62 -16.00
CA ALA A 59 -7.19 -3.87 -17.43
C ALA A 59 -6.24 -2.80 -18.02
N ALA A 60 -4.94 -3.06 -17.94
CA ALA A 60 -3.93 -2.14 -18.44
C ALA A 60 -4.05 -1.95 -19.97
N CYS A 61 -4.05 -0.70 -20.43
CA CYS A 61 -4.18 -0.35 -21.84
C CYS A 61 -3.05 0.56 -22.36
N GLY A 62 -2.19 1.05 -21.46
CA GLY A 62 -1.13 2.01 -21.78
C GLY A 62 -1.70 3.39 -22.13
N GLY A 63 -1.00 4.11 -23.00
CA GLY A 63 -1.35 5.46 -23.45
C GLY A 63 -0.29 6.49 -23.06
N ASP A 64 -0.56 7.76 -23.36
CA ASP A 64 0.31 8.88 -22.99
C ASP A 64 -0.17 9.46 -21.63
N PRO A 65 0.60 9.31 -20.55
CA PRO A 65 0.21 9.80 -19.23
C PRO A 65 0.42 11.31 -19.05
N THR A 66 0.98 12.02 -20.04
CA THR A 66 1.27 13.45 -19.95
C THR A 66 0.02 14.26 -19.58
N GLY A 67 0.11 15.05 -18.52
CA GLY A 67 -0.97 15.89 -18.02
C GLY A 67 -1.04 15.95 -16.50
N SER A 68 -2.04 16.67 -15.99
CA SER A 68 -2.33 16.82 -14.56
C SER A 68 -3.55 15.98 -14.18
N TRP A 69 -3.40 15.16 -13.14
CA TRP A 69 -4.36 14.15 -12.70
C TRP A 69 -4.69 14.36 -11.22
N THR A 70 -5.97 14.26 -10.84
CA THR A 70 -6.44 14.42 -9.45
C THR A 70 -7.14 13.16 -8.99
N ILE A 71 -6.73 12.61 -7.85
CA ILE A 71 -7.31 11.38 -7.28
C ILE A 71 -8.79 11.62 -6.93
N GLU A 72 -9.67 10.76 -7.42
CA GLU A 72 -11.11 10.71 -7.11
C GLU A 72 -11.48 9.44 -6.38
N GLU A 73 -10.99 8.30 -6.85
CA GLU A 73 -11.16 7.02 -6.17
C GLU A 73 -9.79 6.42 -5.91
N SER A 74 -9.54 6.12 -4.64
CA SER A 74 -8.43 5.29 -4.22
C SER A 74 -8.97 3.93 -3.79
N CYS A 75 -8.08 2.95 -3.91
CA CYS A 75 -8.48 1.57 -3.86
C CYS A 75 -7.39 0.89 -3.05
N LEU A 76 -7.56 0.97 -1.73
CA LEU A 76 -6.57 0.59 -0.76
C LEU A 76 -6.81 -0.85 -0.32
N ASP A 77 -5.75 -1.64 -0.43
CA ASP A 77 -5.64 -2.91 0.27
C ASP A 77 -4.52 -2.75 1.28
N LEU A 78 -4.89 -2.30 2.49
CA LEU A 78 -3.99 -2.25 3.63
C LEU A 78 -4.22 -3.54 4.42
N SER A 79 -3.36 -4.53 4.23
CA SER A 79 -3.23 -5.59 5.24
C SER A 79 -2.33 -5.06 6.35
N PHE A 80 -2.85 -4.93 7.56
CA PHE A 80 -1.96 -4.74 8.69
C PHE A 80 -1.46 -6.11 9.12
N ASP A 81 -0.19 -6.39 8.90
CA ASP A 81 0.50 -7.53 9.50
C ASP A 81 0.68 -7.29 11.00
N ILE A 82 -0.42 -7.44 11.73
CA ILE A 82 -0.38 -7.55 13.18
C ILE A 82 0.04 -9.00 13.44
N PRO A 83 1.27 -9.25 13.93
CA PRO A 83 1.74 -10.60 14.14
C PRO A 83 0.74 -11.34 15.05
N PRO A 84 0.21 -12.49 14.62
CA PRO A 84 -0.83 -13.17 15.38
C PRO A 84 -0.29 -13.54 16.75
N SER A 85 -0.93 -13.03 17.80
CA SER A 85 -0.68 -13.47 19.17
C SER A 85 -1.51 -14.74 19.44
N GLY A 86 -1.01 -15.88 18.96
CA GLY A 86 -1.72 -17.16 19.04
C GLY A 86 -2.89 -17.23 18.05
N ASP A 87 -4.08 -17.61 18.49
CA ASP A 87 -5.28 -17.77 17.66
C ASP A 87 -6.06 -16.45 17.43
N CYS A 88 -5.48 -15.32 17.85
CA CYS A 88 -6.05 -13.99 17.67
C CYS A 88 -5.74 -13.45 16.27
N VAL A 89 -6.79 -13.23 15.46
CA VAL A 89 -6.71 -12.51 14.19
C VAL A 89 -7.67 -11.31 14.26
N PRO A 90 -7.18 -10.07 14.42
CA PRO A 90 -8.02 -8.89 14.35
C PRO A 90 -8.51 -8.65 12.92
N VAL A 91 -9.68 -8.01 12.78
CA VAL A 91 -10.23 -7.60 11.48
C VAL A 91 -10.13 -6.09 11.37
N SER A 92 -9.44 -5.59 10.36
CA SER A 92 -9.34 -4.16 10.08
C SER A 92 -10.32 -3.73 8.99
N ASP A 93 -11.01 -2.62 9.23
CA ASP A 93 -11.78 -1.87 8.26
C ASP A 93 -11.10 -0.52 8.03
N ILE A 94 -10.67 -0.30 6.79
CA ILE A 94 -9.94 0.87 6.33
C ILE A 94 -10.79 1.75 5.40
N SER A 95 -12.10 1.47 5.30
CA SER A 95 -13.01 2.23 4.43
C SER A 95 -13.12 3.70 4.80
N GLY A 96 -12.69 4.09 6.01
CA GLY A 96 -12.61 5.47 6.46
C GLY A 96 -11.30 6.17 6.11
N ILE A 97 -10.33 5.52 5.46
CA ILE A 97 -9.11 6.16 4.97
C ILE A 97 -9.37 6.82 3.62
N GLU A 98 -8.92 8.07 3.50
CA GLU A 98 -9.03 8.87 2.29
C GLU A 98 -7.62 9.23 1.79
N ILE A 99 -7.45 9.17 0.46
CA ILE A 99 -6.26 9.66 -0.22
C ILE A 99 -6.68 10.75 -1.19
N ASN A 100 -6.14 11.93 -0.98
CA ASN A 100 -6.37 13.10 -1.80
C ASN A 100 -5.05 13.51 -2.46
N GLY A 101 -5.14 14.27 -3.55
CA GLY A 101 -3.97 14.82 -4.22
C GLY A 101 -3.95 14.55 -5.70
N GLY A 102 -2.76 14.51 -6.30
CA GLY A 102 -2.62 14.40 -7.73
C GLY A 102 -1.21 14.14 -8.22
N PHE A 103 -1.14 13.82 -9.50
CA PHE A 103 0.08 13.58 -10.26
C PHE A 103 0.13 14.55 -11.42
N GLU A 104 1.30 15.07 -11.71
CA GLU A 104 1.59 15.85 -12.91
C GLU A 104 2.71 15.13 -13.65
N PHE A 105 2.44 14.69 -14.87
CA PHE A 105 3.43 14.08 -15.76
C PHE A 105 3.69 15.08 -16.89
N ASP A 106 4.87 15.67 -16.91
CA ASP A 106 5.28 16.67 -17.89
C ASP A 106 5.82 16.02 -19.17
N ALA A 107 5.69 16.74 -20.28
CA ALA A 107 6.16 16.28 -21.60
C ALA A 107 7.69 16.16 -21.73
N ASP A 108 8.44 16.68 -20.75
CA ASP A 108 9.90 16.56 -20.65
C ASP A 108 10.35 15.35 -19.81
N GLU A 109 9.43 14.40 -19.58
CA GLU A 109 9.66 13.17 -18.83
C GLU A 109 9.94 13.42 -17.33
N THR A 110 9.52 14.56 -16.80
CA THR A 110 9.52 14.84 -15.35
C THR A 110 8.11 14.69 -14.76
N TYR A 111 8.03 14.31 -13.48
CA TYR A 111 6.74 14.22 -12.79
C TYR A 111 6.81 14.85 -11.40
N THR A 112 5.64 15.29 -10.93
CA THR A 112 5.42 15.60 -9.52
C THR A 112 4.19 14.84 -9.01
N ALA A 113 4.24 14.40 -7.76
CA ALA A 113 3.13 13.77 -7.07
C ALA A 113 2.96 14.46 -5.72
N THR A 114 1.75 14.87 -5.40
CA THR A 114 1.38 15.36 -4.07
C THR A 114 0.24 14.52 -3.56
N LEU A 115 0.42 13.90 -2.40
CA LEU A 115 -0.54 12.98 -1.82
C LEU A 115 -0.79 13.37 -0.37
N THR A 116 -2.05 13.41 0.02
CA THR A 116 -2.49 13.62 1.40
C THR A 116 -3.28 12.40 1.82
N VAL A 117 -2.79 11.69 2.84
CA VAL A 117 -3.44 10.49 3.39
C VAL A 117 -3.93 10.81 4.80
N GLY A 118 -5.16 10.43 5.12
CA GLY A 118 -5.73 10.57 6.45
C GLY A 118 -7.04 9.80 6.58
N GLY A 119 -7.73 9.97 7.71
CA GLY A 119 -9.04 9.35 7.93
C GLY A 119 -9.10 8.45 9.16
N THR A 120 -9.93 7.42 9.08
CA THR A 120 -10.27 6.54 10.21
C THR A 120 -10.08 5.07 9.87
N ILE A 121 -9.45 4.33 10.78
CA ILE A 121 -9.30 2.87 10.72
C ILE A 121 -10.09 2.28 11.87
N VAL A 122 -10.88 1.24 11.62
CA VAL A 122 -11.58 0.49 12.68
C VAL A 122 -10.99 -0.91 12.76
N VAL A 123 -10.41 -1.28 13.90
CA VAL A 123 -9.89 -2.63 14.13
C VAL A 123 -10.76 -3.34 15.15
N THR A 124 -11.31 -4.49 14.75
CA THR A 124 -12.13 -5.34 15.60
C THR A 124 -11.29 -6.50 16.14
N PHE A 125 -11.09 -6.49 17.45
CA PHE A 125 -10.41 -7.53 18.21
C PHE A 125 -11.44 -8.52 18.78
N PRO A 126 -11.50 -9.77 18.29
CA PRO A 126 -12.37 -10.78 18.88
C PRO A 126 -11.92 -11.18 20.30
N ALA A 127 -12.79 -11.82 21.08
CA ALA A 127 -12.51 -12.20 22.48
C ALA A 127 -11.18 -12.96 22.72
N PRO A 128 -10.72 -13.87 21.83
CA PRO A 128 -9.42 -14.53 21.99
C PRO A 128 -8.23 -13.55 21.98
N CYS A 129 -8.37 -12.37 21.36
CA CYS A 129 -7.35 -11.32 21.37
C CYS A 129 -7.27 -10.58 22.71
N LEU A 130 -8.34 -10.64 23.50
CA LEU A 130 -8.49 -9.91 24.76
C LEU A 130 -8.21 -10.80 25.97
N SER A 131 -7.97 -12.10 25.77
CA SER A 131 -7.73 -13.07 26.81
C SER A 131 -6.35 -13.69 26.65
N GLY A 132 -5.39 -13.23 27.45
CA GLY A 132 -4.09 -13.87 27.60
C GLY A 132 -4.11 -14.95 28.68
N GLU A 133 -3.03 -15.73 28.79
CA GLU A 133 -2.93 -16.88 29.72
C GLU A 133 -3.28 -16.57 31.18
N ASP A 134 -3.20 -15.30 31.62
CA ASP A 134 -3.50 -14.93 33.01
C ASP A 134 -4.33 -13.64 33.20
N MET A 135 -4.74 -12.93 32.15
CA MET A 135 -5.51 -11.68 32.28
C MET A 135 -6.47 -11.43 31.11
N ALA A 136 -7.68 -11.00 31.46
CA ALA A 136 -8.63 -10.40 30.52
C ALA A 136 -8.32 -8.90 30.40
N LEU A 137 -8.10 -8.43 29.17
CA LEU A 137 -7.86 -7.02 28.85
C LEU A 137 -9.20 -6.34 28.57
N ALA A 138 -9.53 -5.26 29.29
CA ALA A 138 -10.72 -4.48 28.96
C ALA A 138 -10.45 -3.63 27.70
N CYS A 139 -11.50 -3.25 26.97
CA CYS A 139 -11.34 -2.41 25.77
C CYS A 139 -10.71 -1.05 26.08
N ALA A 140 -10.95 -0.49 27.28
CA ALA A 140 -10.32 0.75 27.71
C ALA A 140 -8.79 0.59 27.83
N ASP A 141 -8.33 -0.47 28.50
CA ASP A 141 -6.90 -0.77 28.64
C ASP A 141 -6.25 -1.04 27.28
N LEU A 142 -6.98 -1.68 26.35
CA LEU A 142 -6.51 -1.88 24.98
C LEU A 142 -6.33 -0.54 24.25
N GLY A 143 -7.28 0.38 24.38
CA GLY A 143 -7.19 1.71 23.79
C GLY A 143 -6.02 2.52 24.33
N GLU A 144 -5.77 2.48 25.64
CA GLU A 144 -4.59 3.10 26.25
C GLU A 144 -3.29 2.51 25.70
N ARG A 145 -3.17 1.18 25.62
CA ARG A 145 -1.99 0.51 25.07
C ARG A 145 -1.73 0.83 23.60
N LEU A 146 -2.79 0.91 22.79
CA LEU A 146 -2.68 1.30 21.38
C LEU A 146 -2.26 2.77 21.26
N SER A 147 -2.77 3.65 22.12
CA SER A 147 -2.37 5.06 22.18
C SER A 147 -0.91 5.23 22.64
N GLU A 148 -0.41 4.38 23.54
CA GLU A 148 1.00 4.43 23.95
C GLU A 148 1.96 3.98 22.84
N ASN A 149 1.47 3.18 21.89
CA ASN A 149 2.21 2.70 20.73
C ASN A 149 2.00 3.60 19.50
N GLU A 150 1.72 4.89 19.70
CA GLU A 150 1.63 5.93 18.67
C GLU A 150 2.98 6.17 17.98
N ALA A 151 3.51 5.15 17.29
CA ALA A 151 4.42 5.39 16.19
C ALA A 151 3.63 6.02 15.03
N GLY A 152 4.23 7.00 14.35
CA GLY A 152 4.07 7.22 12.91
C GLY A 152 2.76 7.75 12.30
N GLY A 153 1.76 8.25 13.03
CA GLY A 153 0.66 8.99 12.38
C GLY A 153 -0.75 8.86 12.95
N ILE A 154 -0.94 8.16 14.07
CA ILE A 154 -2.24 8.12 14.76
C ILE A 154 -2.43 9.42 15.56
N GLU A 155 -3.64 9.98 15.53
CA GLU A 155 -4.06 11.18 16.27
C GLU A 155 -4.84 10.83 17.54
N SER A 156 -5.69 9.80 17.45
CA SER A 156 -6.49 9.33 18.57
C SER A 156 -6.86 7.85 18.40
N VAL A 157 -7.11 7.19 19.53
CA VAL A 157 -7.64 5.82 19.59
C VAL A 157 -8.81 5.77 20.55
N GLU A 158 -9.94 5.21 20.11
CA GLU A 158 -11.13 5.00 20.92
C GLU A 158 -11.59 3.54 20.78
N CYS A 159 -11.60 2.79 21.88
CA CYS A 159 -12.02 1.39 21.88
C CYS A 159 -13.34 1.21 22.64
N ALA A 160 -14.27 0.48 22.03
CA ALA A 160 -15.57 0.15 22.60
C ALA A 160 -15.86 -1.36 22.53
N LEU A 161 -16.65 -1.87 23.47
CA LEU A 161 -17.08 -3.26 23.48
C LEU A 161 -18.07 -3.51 22.33
N VAL A 162 -17.83 -4.56 21.54
CA VAL A 162 -18.72 -5.03 20.47
C VAL A 162 -18.86 -6.55 20.58
N GLY A 163 -20.02 -7.01 21.04
CA GLY A 163 -20.21 -8.42 21.41
C GLY A 163 -19.30 -8.80 22.57
N ASP A 164 -18.51 -9.86 22.40
CA ASP A 164 -17.48 -10.30 23.35
C ASP A 164 -16.08 -9.75 23.02
N GLY A 165 -15.96 -8.93 21.96
CA GLY A 165 -14.72 -8.32 21.49
C GLY A 165 -14.67 -6.81 21.70
N CYS A 166 -13.64 -6.17 21.15
CA CYS A 166 -13.49 -4.72 21.13
C CYS A 166 -13.40 -4.22 19.69
N ALA A 167 -14.08 -3.12 19.38
CA ALA A 167 -13.81 -2.34 18.16
C ALA A 167 -13.06 -1.07 18.55
N CYS A 168 -11.87 -0.89 17.98
CA CYS A 168 -11.00 0.26 18.20
C CYS A 168 -10.97 1.13 16.95
N THR A 169 -11.49 2.34 17.08
CA THR A 169 -11.45 3.37 16.05
C THR A 169 -10.20 4.21 16.25
N MET A 170 -9.35 4.27 15.24
CA MET A 170 -8.11 5.04 15.22
C MET A 170 -8.25 6.15 14.19
N ALA A 171 -8.16 7.40 14.62
CA ALA A 171 -8.04 8.53 13.70
C ALA A 171 -6.57 8.70 13.32
N THR A 172 -6.28 8.79 12.03
CA THR A 172 -4.93 9.09 11.54
C THR A 172 -4.82 10.58 11.25
N ARG A 173 -3.70 11.20 11.63
CA ARG A 173 -3.39 12.56 11.20
C ARG A 173 -3.27 12.60 9.69
N GLU A 174 -3.74 13.67 9.09
CA GLU A 174 -3.48 13.93 7.68
C GLU A 174 -1.98 14.19 7.48
N VAL A 175 -1.36 13.38 6.63
CA VAL A 175 0.04 13.52 6.24
C VAL A 175 0.09 13.81 4.75
N THR A 176 0.69 14.95 4.41
CA THR A 176 0.95 15.32 3.01
C THR A 176 2.40 15.02 2.67
N SER A 177 2.61 14.19 1.64
CA SER A 177 3.90 13.96 1.01
C SER A 177 3.91 14.57 -0.39
N ALA A 178 5.09 15.05 -0.80
CA ALA A 178 5.35 15.49 -2.16
C ALA A 178 6.61 14.80 -2.66
N THR A 179 6.56 14.29 -3.87
CA THR A 179 7.67 13.60 -4.54
C THR A 179 7.78 14.15 -5.95
N ALA A 180 9.00 14.29 -6.44
CA ALA A 180 9.27 14.62 -7.83
C ALA A 180 10.29 13.63 -8.40
N GLY A 181 10.42 13.63 -9.72
CA GLY A 181 11.40 12.79 -10.39
C GLY A 181 11.21 12.71 -11.90
N ALA A 182 11.75 11.66 -12.49
CA ALA A 182 11.55 11.33 -13.90
C ALA A 182 10.48 10.23 -14.06
N TRP A 183 9.80 10.21 -15.19
CA TRP A 183 8.89 9.12 -15.55
C TRP A 183 9.16 8.62 -16.96
N SER A 184 8.76 7.38 -17.22
CA SER A 184 8.74 6.82 -18.57
C SER A 184 7.62 5.80 -18.70
N ALA A 185 7.07 5.66 -19.90
CA ALA A 185 6.03 4.69 -20.19
C ALA A 185 6.47 3.75 -21.32
N SER A 186 6.25 2.45 -21.13
CA SER A 186 6.54 1.43 -22.15
C SER A 186 5.41 0.41 -22.22
N GLY A 187 4.70 0.40 -23.36
CA GLY A 187 3.52 -0.43 -23.54
C GLY A 187 2.43 -0.09 -22.52
N THR A 188 2.20 -0.98 -21.57
CA THR A 188 1.21 -0.83 -20.50
C THR A 188 1.82 -0.59 -19.13
N ALA A 189 3.13 -0.36 -19.04
CA ALA A 189 3.85 -0.14 -17.79
C ALA A 189 4.35 1.31 -17.68
N LEU A 190 4.06 1.95 -16.54
CA LEU A 190 4.52 3.27 -16.16
C LEU A 190 5.63 3.10 -15.11
N MET A 191 6.79 3.68 -15.36
CA MET A 191 7.93 3.68 -14.44
C MET A 191 8.20 5.09 -13.98
N THR A 192 8.56 5.23 -12.72
CA THR A 192 8.99 6.49 -12.11
C THR A 192 10.36 6.31 -11.47
N VAL A 193 11.16 7.36 -11.45
CA VAL A 193 12.45 7.41 -10.77
C VAL A 193 12.42 8.66 -9.90
N SER A 194 12.56 8.51 -8.58
CA SER A 194 12.59 9.65 -7.66
C SER A 194 13.82 10.54 -7.89
N GLU A 195 13.82 11.75 -7.36
CA GLU A 195 15.02 12.62 -7.36
C GLU A 195 16.24 11.97 -6.68
N ASP A 196 16.02 11.04 -5.74
CA ASP A 196 17.06 10.27 -5.07
C ASP A 196 17.58 9.09 -5.92
N GLY A 197 17.01 8.88 -7.11
CA GLY A 197 17.41 7.85 -8.07
C GLY A 197 16.77 6.48 -7.83
N GLU A 198 15.77 6.40 -6.95
CA GLU A 198 15.04 5.16 -6.69
C GLU A 198 14.03 4.91 -7.82
N ALA A 199 14.22 3.83 -8.56
CA ALA A 199 13.32 3.43 -9.62
C ALA A 199 12.18 2.58 -9.07
N SER A 200 10.96 2.89 -9.46
CA SER A 200 9.80 2.03 -9.21
C SER A 200 9.75 0.86 -10.17
N GLU A 201 9.06 -0.20 -9.76
CA GLU A 201 8.64 -1.24 -10.67
C GLU A 201 7.60 -0.69 -11.66
N GLY A 202 7.55 -1.27 -12.86
CA GLY A 202 6.60 -0.85 -13.89
C GLY A 202 5.15 -1.07 -13.45
N ALA A 203 4.47 0.02 -13.10
CA ALA A 203 3.07 0.05 -12.70
C ALA A 203 2.16 -0.17 -13.92
N PRO A 204 1.27 -1.18 -13.93
CA PRO A 204 0.31 -1.32 -15.01
C PRO A 204 -0.64 -0.12 -15.01
N PHE A 205 -0.86 0.47 -16.19
CA PHE A 205 -1.68 1.67 -16.34
C PHE A 205 -2.54 1.66 -17.60
N CYS A 206 -3.54 2.52 -17.61
CA CYS A 206 -4.44 2.76 -18.73
C CYS A 206 -4.89 4.23 -18.75
N VAL A 207 -4.67 4.89 -19.88
CA VAL A 207 -5.20 6.23 -20.18
C VAL A 207 -6.36 6.06 -21.14
N ASP A 208 -7.57 6.35 -20.67
CA ASP A 208 -8.79 6.38 -21.49
C ASP A 208 -9.40 7.78 -21.46
N GLY A 209 -9.14 8.56 -22.51
CA GLY A 209 -9.61 9.94 -22.64
C GLY A 209 -9.04 10.85 -21.56
N SER A 210 -9.86 11.20 -20.57
CA SER A 210 -9.49 12.08 -19.46
C SER A 210 -9.33 11.34 -18.13
N THR A 211 -9.22 10.02 -18.17
CA THR A 211 -9.07 9.17 -16.98
C THR A 211 -7.79 8.36 -17.11
N LEU A 212 -6.94 8.48 -16.10
CA LEU A 212 -5.74 7.67 -15.90
C LEU A 212 -6.04 6.69 -14.76
N THR A 213 -5.96 5.40 -15.05
CA THR A 213 -5.97 4.36 -14.00
C THR A 213 -4.61 3.70 -13.96
N MET A 214 -4.02 3.57 -12.78
CA MET A 214 -2.76 2.85 -12.58
C MET A 214 -2.84 2.00 -11.32
N SER A 215 -2.04 0.94 -11.24
CA SER A 215 -1.77 0.21 -10.00
C SER A 215 -0.35 0.51 -9.55
N LEU A 216 -0.22 1.18 -8.41
CA LEU A 216 1.11 1.41 -7.83
C LEU A 216 1.60 0.12 -7.17
N PRO A 217 2.84 -0.33 -7.46
CA PRO A 217 3.43 -1.45 -6.74
C PRO A 217 3.57 -1.09 -5.26
N SER A 218 3.20 -2.03 -4.39
CA SER A 218 3.53 -1.94 -2.98
C SER A 218 5.05 -1.93 -2.86
N GLY A 219 5.64 -0.83 -2.38
CA GLY A 219 7.07 -0.75 -2.15
C GLY A 219 7.52 -1.75 -1.10
N GLU A 220 7.80 -2.99 -1.51
CA GLU A 220 8.56 -3.96 -0.74
C GLU A 220 10.02 -3.52 -0.82
N GLY A 221 10.40 -2.60 0.08
CA GLY A 221 11.80 -2.36 0.35
C GLY A 221 12.38 -3.65 0.97
N ASP A 222 13.25 -4.32 0.22
CA ASP A 222 14.07 -5.45 0.67
C ASP A 222 15.02 -5.04 1.82
#